data_AF-A0A3B8VZU7-F1
#
_entry.id   AF-A0A3B8VZU7-F1
#
_cell.length_a   1.000
_cell.length_b   1.000
_cell.length_c   1.000
_cell.angle_alpha   90.00
_cell.angle_beta   90.00
_cell.angle_gamma   90.00
#
_symmetry.space_group_name_H-M   'P 1'
#
loop_
_entity.id
_entity.type
_entity.pdbx_description
1 polymer ?
#
loop_
_entity_poly.entity_id
_entity_poly.type
_entity_poly.pdbx_seq_one_letter_code
_entity_poly.pdbx_strand_id
1 'polypeptide(L)'
;ATSKYFEALLQLEVDQSGKDISRLCFLVSGVELYFNPFAQPLDLSHLGTRADVAPPLVAASVATTVEPAAASAATTTPATPVSPAPSGQPQHSALPLSLDASQQQFVDREMKRCALLSARCEAWQDFKEGARNTFLYKWACKACKGGIPEGVARLWAEDRYLCKDLGKAEIAGTIKSAYVKNALLMGSEARLLQLPDEEQPFASEDGEASQGEGEEMPKGDELYKHTPCLPDSIFENLPPLF
;
A
#
# COMPACT_ATOMS: atom_id res chain seq x y z
N ALA A 1 -30.85 -17.19 6.72
CA ALA A 1 -31.98 -17.61 7.56
C ALA A 1 -31.96 -16.94 8.94
N THR A 2 -30.82 -16.43 9.42
CA THR A 2 -30.75 -15.61 10.64
C THR A 2 -30.77 -14.11 10.37
N SER A 3 -30.07 -13.63 9.32
CA SER A 3 -30.07 -12.20 8.94
C SER A 3 -31.47 -11.66 8.67
N LYS A 4 -32.25 -12.35 7.81
CA LYS A 4 -33.65 -11.97 7.49
C LYS A 4 -34.57 -11.88 8.71
N TYR A 5 -34.32 -12.68 9.75
CA TYR A 5 -35.11 -12.63 10.99
C TYR A 5 -34.83 -11.34 11.76
N PHE A 6 -33.56 -10.96 11.90
CA PHE A 6 -33.17 -9.70 12.55
C PHE A 6 -33.49 -8.46 11.72
N GLU A 7 -33.41 -8.53 10.39
CA GLU A 7 -33.84 -7.45 9.50
C GLU A 7 -35.34 -7.15 9.70
N ALA A 8 -36.18 -8.19 9.81
CA ALA A 8 -37.60 -8.02 10.03
C ALA A 8 -37.93 -7.47 11.43
N LEU A 9 -37.17 -7.91 12.45
CA LEU A 9 -37.41 -7.54 13.84
C LEU A 9 -36.88 -6.14 14.20
N LEU A 10 -35.73 -5.74 13.63
CA LEU A 10 -35.12 -4.44 13.88
C LEU A 10 -35.47 -3.38 12.82
N GLN A 11 -36.14 -3.79 11.74
CA GLN A 11 -36.45 -2.94 10.58
C GLN A 11 -35.20 -2.23 10.01
N LEU A 12 -34.05 -2.90 10.11
CA LEU A 12 -32.74 -2.42 9.68
C LEU A 12 -32.15 -3.40 8.67
N GLU A 13 -31.65 -2.89 7.55
CA GLU A 13 -30.97 -3.70 6.54
C GLU A 13 -29.60 -4.17 7.06
N VAL A 14 -29.31 -5.47 6.95
CA VAL A 14 -28.00 -6.00 7.37
C VAL A 14 -26.97 -5.68 6.32
N ASP A 15 -25.93 -4.95 6.73
CA ASP A 15 -24.80 -4.64 5.87
C ASP A 15 -24.07 -5.92 5.41
N GLN A 16 -24.09 -6.16 4.11
CA GLN A 16 -23.45 -7.33 3.48
C GLN A 16 -21.92 -7.24 3.50
N SER A 17 -21.34 -6.07 3.84
CA SER A 17 -19.90 -5.89 4.02
C SER A 17 -19.33 -6.65 5.24
N GLY A 18 -20.20 -7.05 6.17
CA GLY A 18 -19.87 -7.75 7.43
C GLY A 18 -19.64 -9.27 7.33
N LYS A 19 -19.39 -9.81 6.13
CA LYS A 19 -19.14 -11.24 5.94
C LYS A 19 -17.86 -11.73 6.64
N ASP A 20 -16.88 -10.84 6.84
CA ASP A 20 -15.64 -11.13 7.55
C ASP A 20 -15.84 -10.94 9.07
N ILE A 21 -15.64 -12.00 9.84
CA ILE A 21 -15.81 -12.00 11.31
C ILE A 21 -14.94 -10.94 12.00
N SER A 22 -13.82 -10.56 11.38
CA SER A 22 -12.90 -9.52 11.86
C SER A 22 -13.44 -8.10 11.76
N ARG A 23 -14.60 -7.89 11.12
CA ARG A 23 -15.29 -6.60 11.01
C ARG A 23 -16.55 -6.52 11.87
N LEU A 24 -16.84 -7.55 12.66
CA LEU A 24 -17.97 -7.53 13.59
C LEU A 24 -17.64 -6.60 14.75
N CYS A 25 -18.37 -5.49 14.85
CA CYS A 25 -18.41 -4.67 16.04
C CYS A 25 -19.48 -5.25 16.98
N PHE A 26 -19.05 -5.70 18.16
CA PHE A 26 -19.98 -6.13 19.20
C PHE A 26 -20.50 -4.88 19.92
N LEU A 27 -21.80 -4.60 19.74
CA LEU A 27 -22.50 -3.60 20.53
C LEU A 27 -23.03 -4.26 21.80
N VAL A 28 -22.60 -3.77 22.96
CA VAL A 28 -23.17 -4.12 24.26
C VAL A 28 -23.99 -2.93 24.73
N SER A 29 -25.31 -3.10 24.80
CA SER A 29 -26.20 -2.15 25.46
C SER A 29 -26.32 -2.54 26.93
N GLY A 30 -25.72 -1.73 27.81
CA GLY A 30 -25.84 -1.86 29.26
C GLY A 30 -26.17 -0.50 29.87
N VAL A 31 -27.13 -0.47 30.79
CA VAL A 31 -27.55 0.77 31.48
C VAL A 31 -26.41 1.33 32.36
N GLU A 32 -25.47 0.47 32.75
CA GLU A 32 -24.25 0.83 33.48
C GLU A 32 -23.01 0.59 32.62
N LEU A 33 -22.84 1.40 31.57
CA LEU A 33 -21.59 1.41 30.81
C LEU A 33 -20.49 2.03 31.70
N TYR A 34 -19.59 1.18 32.21
CA TYR A 34 -18.46 1.62 33.03
C TYR A 34 -17.40 2.31 32.16
N PHE A 35 -17.35 3.65 32.25
CA PHE A 35 -16.26 4.45 31.69
C PHE A 35 -15.14 4.58 32.73
N ASN A 36 -13.93 4.15 32.36
CA ASN A 36 -12.74 4.32 33.21
C ASN A 36 -11.95 5.57 32.75
N PRO A 37 -12.09 6.74 33.40
CA PRO A 37 -11.36 7.94 33.04
C PRO A 37 -9.84 7.85 33.29
N PHE A 38 -9.39 6.81 34.00
CA PHE A 38 -7.99 6.56 34.33
C PHE A 38 -7.39 5.43 33.49
N ALA A 39 -8.04 5.03 32.39
CA ALA A 39 -7.50 4.04 31.47
C ALA A 39 -6.10 4.47 31.00
N GLN A 40 -5.08 3.71 31.40
CA GLN A 40 -3.72 3.91 30.92
C GLN A 40 -3.50 3.07 29.67
N PRO A 41 -2.74 3.56 28.67
CA PRO A 41 -2.32 2.74 27.54
C PRO A 41 -1.63 1.47 28.03
N LEU A 42 -2.03 0.32 27.49
CA LEU A 42 -1.36 -0.93 27.79
C LEU A 42 0.03 -0.90 27.15
N ASP A 43 1.07 -0.75 27.97
CA ASP A 43 2.44 -0.86 27.50
C ASP A 43 2.71 -2.32 27.08
N LEU A 44 3.08 -2.54 25.82
CA LEU A 44 3.35 -3.88 25.29
C LEU A 44 4.85 -4.20 25.30
N SER A 45 5.70 -3.29 25.79
CA SER A 45 7.16 -3.44 25.78
C SER A 45 7.66 -4.69 26.53
N HIS A 46 6.88 -5.18 27.49
CA HIS A 46 7.18 -6.34 28.32
C HIS A 46 6.54 -7.65 27.83
N LEU A 47 5.69 -7.60 26.79
CA LEU A 47 5.19 -8.81 26.12
C LEU A 47 6.31 -9.33 25.21
N GLY A 48 7.17 -10.17 25.79
CA GLY A 48 8.21 -10.86 25.02
C GLY A 48 7.62 -11.60 23.83
N THR A 49 8.39 -11.68 22.73
CA THR A 49 8.06 -12.51 21.58
C THR A 49 7.87 -13.96 22.07
N ARG A 50 6.65 -14.51 21.97
CA ARG A 50 6.41 -15.94 22.31
C ARG A 50 7.28 -16.81 21.40
N ALA A 51 8.36 -17.36 21.94
CA ALA A 51 9.23 -18.31 21.24
C ALA A 51 8.57 -19.69 21.06
N ASP A 52 7.47 -19.94 21.77
CA ASP A 52 6.71 -21.19 21.85
C ASP A 52 5.60 -21.31 20.79
N VAL A 53 5.41 -20.30 19.93
CA VAL A 53 4.59 -20.47 18.72
C VAL A 53 5.48 -21.01 17.61
N ALA A 54 5.43 -22.33 17.42
CA ALA A 54 6.08 -23.00 16.31
C ALA A 54 5.71 -22.30 14.98
N PRO A 55 6.68 -22.00 14.10
CA PRO A 55 6.38 -21.48 12.77
C PRO A 55 5.39 -22.42 12.07
N PRO A 56 4.42 -21.90 11.29
CA PRO A 56 3.52 -22.75 10.53
C PRO A 56 4.34 -23.68 9.64
N LEU A 57 4.14 -24.99 9.80
CA LEU A 57 4.77 -26.03 9.01
C LEU A 57 4.47 -25.78 7.53
N VAL A 58 5.46 -25.25 6.81
CA VAL A 58 5.40 -25.11 5.36
C VAL A 58 5.44 -26.53 4.80
N ALA A 59 4.34 -26.96 4.19
CA ALA A 59 4.27 -28.26 3.53
C ALA A 59 5.37 -28.34 2.45
N ALA A 60 6.30 -29.27 2.63
CA ALA A 60 7.33 -29.58 1.65
C ALA A 60 6.64 -30.10 0.37
N SER A 61 6.69 -29.31 -0.70
CA SER A 61 6.28 -29.77 -2.02
C SER A 61 7.35 -30.70 -2.57
N VAL A 62 6.91 -31.92 -2.88
CA VAL A 62 7.72 -33.03 -3.40
C VAL A 62 8.31 -32.64 -4.74
N ALA A 63 9.64 -32.61 -4.82
CA ALA A 63 10.37 -32.51 -6.07
C ALA A 63 10.16 -33.80 -6.88
N THR A 64 9.54 -33.68 -8.06
CA THR A 64 9.57 -34.74 -9.08
C THR A 64 10.66 -34.38 -10.09
N THR A 65 11.71 -35.20 -10.07
CA THR A 65 12.83 -35.23 -11.00
C THR A 65 12.37 -35.69 -12.40
N VAL A 66 12.73 -34.95 -13.45
CA VAL A 66 12.91 -35.53 -14.79
C VAL A 66 14.15 -34.90 -15.44
N GLU A 67 15.09 -35.78 -15.78
CA GLU A 67 16.37 -35.53 -16.46
C GLU A 67 16.23 -35.10 -17.95
N PRO A 68 17.30 -34.59 -18.57
CA PRO A 68 17.27 -33.90 -19.86
C PRO A 68 17.55 -34.83 -21.06
N ALA A 69 17.01 -34.49 -22.23
CA ALA A 69 17.36 -35.14 -23.49
C ALA A 69 17.83 -34.12 -24.55
N ALA A 70 19.14 -34.18 -24.79
CA ALA A 70 19.86 -34.12 -26.07
C ALA A 70 19.52 -33.07 -27.15
N ALA A 71 20.50 -32.17 -27.33
CA ALA A 71 21.16 -31.70 -28.55
C ALA A 71 20.56 -32.05 -29.94
N SER A 72 20.51 -31.04 -30.80
CA SER A 72 21.06 -31.17 -32.16
C SER A 72 21.55 -29.83 -32.69
N ALA A 73 22.78 -29.85 -33.20
CA ALA A 73 23.52 -28.75 -33.79
C ALA A 73 23.27 -28.68 -35.30
N ALA A 74 23.32 -27.47 -35.87
CA ALA A 74 23.77 -27.27 -37.24
C ALA A 74 24.39 -25.87 -37.41
N THR A 75 25.72 -25.89 -37.45
CA THR A 75 26.67 -24.89 -37.92
C THR A 75 26.37 -24.41 -39.34
N THR A 76 26.59 -23.13 -39.65
CA THR A 76 27.35 -22.64 -40.84
C THR A 76 27.57 -21.11 -40.74
N THR A 77 28.83 -20.71 -40.61
CA THR A 77 29.44 -19.38 -40.91
C THR A 77 30.21 -19.51 -42.25
N PRO A 78 30.92 -18.50 -42.83
CA PRO A 78 30.96 -17.03 -42.66
C PRO A 78 31.01 -16.25 -44.02
N ALA A 79 30.96 -14.90 -44.00
CA ALA A 79 31.89 -13.97 -44.69
C ALA A 79 31.41 -12.50 -44.72
N THR A 80 32.25 -11.60 -44.21
CA THR A 80 32.33 -10.12 -44.27
C THR A 80 32.83 -9.62 -45.66
N PRO A 81 33.11 -8.31 -45.93
CA PRO A 81 32.67 -7.00 -45.41
C PRO A 81 32.09 -6.10 -46.55
N VAL A 82 31.67 -4.84 -46.33
CA VAL A 82 32.41 -3.61 -46.73
C VAL A 82 31.58 -2.38 -46.28
N SER A 83 32.26 -1.41 -45.66
CA SER A 83 31.82 -0.02 -45.38
C SER A 83 32.42 0.90 -46.48
N PRO A 84 31.88 2.10 -46.80
CA PRO A 84 32.15 3.29 -45.97
C PRO A 84 31.02 4.34 -45.90
N ALA A 85 31.18 5.22 -44.90
CA ALA A 85 30.41 6.45 -44.64
C ALA A 85 30.56 7.52 -45.76
N PRO A 86 29.77 8.62 -45.71
CA PRO A 86 30.29 9.81 -45.01
C PRO A 86 29.25 10.66 -44.25
N SER A 87 29.73 11.22 -43.13
CA SER A 87 29.64 12.63 -42.71
C SER A 87 28.29 13.36 -42.66
N GLY A 88 27.87 13.70 -41.44
CA GLY A 88 26.82 14.70 -41.21
C GLY A 88 26.50 14.95 -39.73
N GLN A 89 27.49 15.36 -38.92
CA GLN A 89 27.20 16.24 -37.76
C GLN A 89 27.15 17.68 -38.30
N PRO A 90 26.28 18.55 -37.75
CA PRO A 90 26.80 19.36 -36.65
C PRO A 90 25.74 19.73 -35.57
N GLN A 91 26.25 19.82 -34.34
CA GLN A 91 25.94 20.83 -33.31
C GLN A 91 25.16 20.39 -32.07
N HIS A 92 25.91 20.54 -30.97
CA HIS A 92 25.50 20.55 -29.59
C HIS A 92 24.35 21.53 -29.34
N SER A 93 23.32 21.05 -28.67
CA SER A 93 22.59 21.84 -27.69
C SER A 93 22.22 20.94 -26.53
N ALA A 94 23.22 20.57 -25.73
CA ALA A 94 22.98 20.09 -24.38
C ALA A 94 22.48 21.29 -23.56
N LEU A 95 21.19 21.59 -23.66
CA LEU A 95 20.50 22.36 -22.65
C LEU A 95 20.24 21.39 -21.49
N PRO A 96 20.75 21.63 -20.26
CA PRO A 96 20.23 20.92 -19.11
C PRO A 96 18.75 21.33 -19.01
N LEU A 97 17.84 20.38 -19.23
CA LEU A 97 16.45 20.55 -18.83
C LEU A 97 16.47 20.71 -17.31
N SER A 98 16.56 21.95 -16.83
CA SER A 98 16.21 22.30 -15.47
C SER A 98 14.74 21.93 -15.32
N LEU A 99 14.43 20.92 -14.51
CA LEU A 99 13.04 20.67 -14.12
C LEU A 99 12.51 21.95 -13.45
N ASP A 100 11.33 22.38 -13.85
CA ASP A 100 10.65 23.47 -13.15
C ASP A 100 10.34 23.03 -11.71
N ALA A 101 10.30 23.98 -10.77
CA ALA A 101 10.13 23.68 -9.34
C ALA A 101 8.88 22.81 -9.04
N SER A 102 7.81 22.96 -9.82
CA SER A 102 6.60 22.15 -9.71
C SER A 102 6.82 20.68 -10.12
N GLN A 103 7.64 20.44 -11.13
CA GLN A 103 8.01 19.09 -11.58
C GLN A 103 8.89 18.40 -10.53
N GLN A 104 9.81 19.15 -9.92
CA GLN A 104 10.66 18.63 -8.85
C GLN A 104 9.83 18.24 -7.62
N GLN A 105 8.90 19.10 -7.19
CA GLN A 105 7.97 18.78 -6.09
C GLN A 105 7.15 17.52 -6.35
N PHE A 106 6.66 17.35 -7.59
CA PHE A 106 5.95 16.13 -7.97
C PHE A 106 6.86 14.90 -7.83
N VAL A 107 8.07 14.95 -8.40
CA VAL A 107 9.01 13.83 -8.33
C VAL A 107 9.36 13.52 -6.87
N ASP A 108 9.64 14.52 -6.05
CA ASP A 108 9.97 14.35 -4.63
C ASP A 108 8.83 13.68 -3.85
N ARG A 109 7.58 14.10 -4.10
CA ARG A 109 6.40 13.46 -3.50
C ARG A 109 6.30 11.99 -3.90
N GLU A 110 6.46 11.67 -5.17
CA GLU A 110 6.40 10.29 -5.65
C GLU A 110 7.59 9.46 -5.13
N MET A 111 8.77 10.05 -4.95
CA MET A 111 9.91 9.39 -4.31
C MET A 111 9.65 9.08 -2.83
N LYS A 112 8.99 9.99 -2.08
CA LYS A 112 8.51 9.72 -0.71
C LYS A 112 7.52 8.55 -0.69
N ARG A 113 6.58 8.49 -1.65
CA ARG A 113 5.63 7.37 -1.79
C ARG A 113 6.33 6.04 -2.07
N CYS A 114 7.37 6.04 -2.92
CA CYS A 114 8.21 4.87 -3.15
C CYS A 114 8.89 4.39 -1.85
N ALA A 115 9.46 5.32 -1.06
CA ALA A 115 10.11 4.98 0.21
C ALA A 115 9.12 4.35 1.21
N LEU A 116 7.93 4.94 1.36
CA LEU A 116 6.87 4.40 2.20
C LEU A 116 6.46 2.99 1.76
N LEU A 117 6.24 2.80 0.46
CA LEU A 117 5.88 1.50 -0.10
C LEU A 117 6.96 0.44 0.20
N SER A 118 8.23 0.79 0.01
CA SER A 118 9.33 -0.13 0.23
C SER A 118 9.49 -0.53 1.69
N ALA A 119 9.41 0.43 2.62
CA ALA A 119 9.40 0.12 4.05
C ALA A 119 8.26 -0.85 4.40
N ARG A 120 7.06 -0.61 3.83
CA ARG A 120 5.92 -1.50 4.00
C ARG A 120 6.12 -2.86 3.35
N CYS A 121 6.77 -2.98 2.19
CA CYS A 121 7.01 -4.28 1.57
C CYS A 121 8.09 -5.08 2.31
N GLU A 122 9.17 -4.43 2.72
CA GLU A 122 10.30 -5.04 3.43
C GLU A 122 9.87 -5.56 4.82
N ALA A 123 8.89 -4.94 5.47
CA ALA A 123 8.32 -5.45 6.72
C ALA A 123 7.59 -6.81 6.59
N TRP A 124 7.13 -7.17 5.38
CA TRP A 124 6.36 -8.41 5.14
C TRP A 124 7.12 -9.44 4.30
N GLN A 125 8.12 -9.02 3.54
CA GLN A 125 8.92 -9.89 2.70
C GLN A 125 10.35 -9.36 2.55
N ASP A 126 11.34 -10.16 2.96
CA ASP A 126 12.74 -9.78 2.83
C ASP A 126 13.20 -9.73 1.37
N PHE A 127 13.97 -8.70 1.05
CA PHE A 127 14.78 -8.65 -0.16
C PHE A 127 16.05 -9.49 0.01
N LYS A 128 15.92 -10.81 -0.21
CA LYS A 128 17.01 -11.79 -0.05
C LYS A 128 17.47 -12.41 -1.36
N GLU A 129 18.70 -12.92 -1.35
CA GLU A 129 19.31 -13.63 -2.47
C GLU A 129 18.44 -14.80 -2.95
N GLY A 130 18.30 -14.95 -4.28
CA GLY A 130 17.43 -15.95 -4.91
C GLY A 130 15.94 -15.56 -5.03
N ALA A 131 15.45 -14.55 -4.30
CA ALA A 131 14.05 -14.09 -4.37
C ALA A 131 13.89 -12.61 -4.76
N ARG A 132 14.99 -11.93 -5.12
CA ARG A 132 15.05 -10.49 -5.41
C ARG A 132 14.10 -10.06 -6.53
N ASN A 133 14.08 -10.78 -7.65
CA ASN A 133 13.19 -10.47 -8.78
C ASN A 133 11.72 -10.62 -8.41
N THR A 134 11.38 -11.67 -7.65
CA THR A 134 10.01 -11.88 -7.19
C THR A 134 9.56 -10.79 -6.23
N PHE A 135 10.43 -10.37 -5.31
CA PHE A 135 10.18 -9.21 -4.45
C PHE A 135 9.95 -7.95 -5.29
N LEU A 136 10.89 -7.63 -6.19
CA LEU A 136 10.84 -6.41 -6.99
C LEU A 136 9.61 -6.37 -7.90
N TYR A 137 9.23 -7.50 -8.49
CA TYR A 137 8.02 -7.62 -9.31
C TYR A 137 6.75 -7.35 -8.48
N LYS A 138 6.64 -7.93 -7.28
CA LYS A 138 5.50 -7.70 -6.38
C LYS A 138 5.44 -6.24 -5.91
N TRP A 139 6.59 -5.68 -5.57
CA TRP A 139 6.73 -4.27 -5.22
C TRP A 139 6.27 -3.38 -6.38
N ALA A 140 6.72 -3.64 -7.61
CA ALA A 140 6.34 -2.86 -8.79
C ALA A 140 4.84 -2.97 -9.11
N CYS A 141 4.23 -4.14 -8.92
CA CYS A 141 2.77 -4.30 -9.02
C CYS A 141 2.04 -3.38 -8.02
N LYS A 142 2.56 -3.28 -6.79
CA LYS A 142 1.99 -2.41 -5.75
C LYS A 142 2.25 -0.93 -6.01
N ALA A 143 3.41 -0.57 -6.55
CA ALA A 143 3.71 0.80 -6.99
C ALA A 143 2.73 1.26 -8.08
N CYS A 144 2.49 0.41 -9.08
CA CYS A 144 1.52 0.67 -10.15
C CYS A 144 0.09 0.86 -9.60
N LYS A 145 -0.39 -0.06 -8.75
CA LYS A 145 -1.69 0.07 -8.08
C LYS A 145 -1.78 1.29 -7.17
N GLY A 146 -0.66 1.67 -6.56
CA GLY A 146 -0.50 2.90 -5.81
C GLY A 146 -0.49 4.16 -6.67
N GLY A 147 -0.47 4.06 -8.00
CA GLY A 147 -0.50 5.21 -8.91
C GLY A 147 0.83 5.92 -9.10
N ILE A 148 1.93 5.32 -8.66
CA ILE A 148 3.28 5.88 -8.87
C ILE A 148 3.61 5.77 -10.38
N PRO A 149 4.14 6.82 -11.03
CA PRO A 149 4.58 6.72 -12.42
C PRO A 149 5.75 5.75 -12.60
N GLU A 150 5.74 4.96 -13.68
CA GLU A 150 6.78 3.95 -13.97
C GLU A 150 8.20 4.54 -13.95
N GLY A 151 8.38 5.73 -14.53
CA GLY A 151 9.67 6.41 -14.57
C GLY A 151 10.24 6.69 -13.18
N VAL A 152 9.40 7.16 -12.25
CA VAL A 152 9.81 7.46 -10.87
C VAL A 152 10.08 6.17 -10.10
N ALA A 153 9.18 5.18 -10.22
CA ALA A 153 9.36 3.88 -9.58
C ALA A 153 10.65 3.18 -10.02
N ARG A 154 10.99 3.27 -11.32
CA ARG A 154 12.23 2.74 -11.89
C ARG A 154 13.46 3.43 -11.32
N LEU A 155 13.51 4.75 -11.35
CA LEU A 155 14.65 5.50 -10.82
C LEU A 155 14.89 5.19 -9.34
N TRP A 156 13.81 5.15 -8.54
CA TRP A 156 13.90 4.82 -7.12
C TRP A 156 14.40 3.38 -6.89
N ALA A 157 13.88 2.41 -7.64
CA ALA A 157 14.29 1.01 -7.48
C ALA A 157 15.73 0.75 -7.97
N GLU A 158 16.17 1.43 -9.04
CA GLU A 158 17.55 1.39 -9.51
C GLU A 158 18.53 1.98 -8.49
N ASP A 159 18.10 2.92 -7.65
CA ASP A 159 18.93 3.47 -6.57
C ASP A 159 18.95 2.53 -5.34
N ARG A 160 17.78 2.01 -4.93
CA ARG A 160 17.64 1.21 -3.72
C ARG A 160 18.10 -0.25 -3.85
N TYR A 161 17.73 -0.91 -4.95
CA TYR A 161 17.81 -2.38 -5.08
C TYR A 161 18.91 -2.86 -6.02
N LEU A 162 19.70 -1.94 -6.59
CA LEU A 162 20.86 -2.30 -7.38
C LEU A 162 21.87 -3.06 -6.51
N CYS A 163 22.26 -4.25 -6.95
CA CYS A 163 23.28 -5.05 -6.29
C CYS A 163 24.11 -5.80 -7.32
N LYS A 164 25.12 -6.55 -6.86
CA LYS A 164 26.03 -7.29 -7.75
C LYS A 164 25.30 -8.30 -8.64
N ASP A 165 24.20 -8.87 -8.14
CA ASP A 165 23.45 -9.93 -8.83
C ASP A 165 22.17 -9.42 -9.51
N LEU A 166 21.84 -8.13 -9.35
CA LEU A 166 20.63 -7.53 -9.93
C LEU A 166 20.99 -6.20 -10.60
N GLY A 167 21.08 -6.23 -11.93
CA GLY A 167 21.51 -5.08 -12.73
C GLY A 167 20.37 -4.12 -13.09
N LYS A 168 20.71 -2.89 -13.48
CA LYS A 168 19.71 -1.85 -13.89
C LYS A 168 18.76 -2.32 -14.99
N ALA A 169 19.26 -3.05 -15.99
CA ALA A 169 18.44 -3.55 -17.10
C ALA A 169 17.39 -4.57 -16.62
N GLU A 170 17.75 -5.41 -15.65
CA GLU A 170 16.86 -6.41 -15.07
C GLU A 170 15.79 -5.77 -14.17
N ILE A 171 16.19 -4.77 -13.37
CA ILE A 171 15.26 -3.94 -12.60
C ILE A 171 14.26 -3.26 -13.53
N ALA A 172 14.75 -2.59 -14.57
CA ALA A 172 13.90 -1.91 -15.55
C ALA A 172 12.95 -2.87 -16.26
N GLY A 173 13.44 -4.05 -16.68
CA GLY A 173 12.61 -5.09 -17.29
C GLY A 173 11.52 -5.63 -16.36
N THR A 174 11.85 -5.85 -15.09
CA THR A 174 10.92 -6.34 -14.07
C THR A 174 9.82 -5.33 -13.79
N ILE A 175 10.18 -4.05 -13.63
CA ILE A 175 9.23 -2.96 -13.39
C ILE A 175 8.31 -2.80 -14.59
N LYS A 176 8.87 -2.71 -15.80
CA LYS A 176 8.09 -2.60 -17.03
C LYS A 176 7.08 -3.73 -17.18
N SER A 177 7.49 -4.97 -16.94
CA SER A 177 6.60 -6.15 -16.99
C SER A 177 5.44 -6.03 -16.00
N ALA A 178 5.72 -5.62 -14.76
CA ALA A 178 4.70 -5.41 -13.74
C ALA A 178 3.70 -4.31 -14.11
N TYR A 179 4.18 -3.19 -14.68
CA TYR A 179 3.34 -2.06 -15.09
C TYR A 179 2.47 -2.40 -16.29
N VAL A 180 3.01 -3.06 -17.32
CA VAL A 180 2.21 -3.51 -18.47
C VAL A 180 1.09 -4.44 -18.02
N LYS A 181 1.37 -5.37 -17.10
CA LYS A 181 0.34 -6.31 -16.60
C LYS A 181 -0.74 -5.63 -15.75
N ASN A 182 -0.39 -4.57 -15.03
CA ASN A 182 -1.30 -3.89 -14.08
C ASN A 182 -1.79 -2.53 -14.57
N ALA A 183 -1.62 -2.19 -15.85
CA ALA A 183 -1.92 -0.86 -16.40
C ALA A 183 -3.37 -0.39 -16.10
N LEU A 184 -4.35 -1.31 -16.16
CA LEU A 184 -5.76 -1.01 -15.87
C LEU A 184 -6.05 -0.80 -14.38
N LEU A 185 -5.16 -1.21 -13.49
CA LEU A 185 -5.29 -1.08 -12.04
C LEU A 185 -4.49 0.11 -11.51
N MET A 186 -3.95 0.96 -12.38
CA MET A 186 -3.12 2.08 -11.96
C MET A 186 -3.91 3.01 -11.05
N GLY A 187 -3.37 3.29 -9.86
CA GLY A 187 -4.00 4.18 -8.88
C GLY A 187 -5.20 3.58 -8.13
N SER A 188 -5.59 2.32 -8.37
CA SER A 188 -6.73 1.69 -7.67
C SER A 188 -6.54 1.62 -6.15
N GLU A 189 -5.29 1.62 -5.68
CA GLU A 189 -4.90 1.58 -4.27
C GLU A 189 -4.17 2.87 -3.84
N ALA A 190 -4.36 4.00 -4.54
CA ALA A 190 -3.63 5.25 -4.28
C ALA A 190 -3.74 5.75 -2.83
N ARG A 191 -4.86 5.45 -2.16
CA ARG A 191 -5.11 5.78 -0.75
C ARG A 191 -4.12 5.11 0.21
N LEU A 192 -3.63 3.91 -0.12
CA LEU A 192 -2.70 3.16 0.73
C LEU A 192 -1.30 3.77 0.82
N LEU A 193 -0.97 4.67 -0.11
CA LEU A 193 0.30 5.40 -0.18
C LEU A 193 0.09 6.91 0.01
N GLN A 194 -1.03 7.32 0.62
CA GLN A 194 -1.16 8.69 1.07
C GLN A 194 -0.06 8.96 2.09
N LEU A 195 0.78 9.94 1.79
CA LEU A 195 1.71 10.47 2.77
C LEU A 195 0.87 11.18 3.83
N PRO A 196 1.22 11.08 5.12
CA PRO A 196 0.73 12.04 6.09
C PRO A 196 1.01 13.42 5.51
N ASP A 197 0.03 14.31 5.50
CA ASP A 197 0.30 15.70 5.17
C ASP A 197 1.43 16.14 6.10
N GLU A 198 2.60 16.48 5.53
CA GLU A 198 3.65 17.12 6.31
C GLU A 198 3.03 18.39 6.83
N GLU A 199 2.81 18.39 8.15
CA GLU A 199 2.36 19.50 8.97
C GLU A 199 1.86 20.66 8.11
N GLN A 200 0.56 20.64 7.77
CA GLN A 200 -0.13 21.92 7.90
C GLN A 200 0.23 22.36 9.31
N PRO A 201 0.95 23.49 9.49
CA PRO A 201 1.24 23.96 10.83
C PRO A 201 -0.10 23.96 11.52
N PHE A 202 -0.22 23.12 12.56
CA PHE A 202 -1.32 23.22 13.50
C PHE A 202 -1.37 24.70 13.81
N ALA A 203 -2.42 25.36 13.33
CA ALA A 203 -2.53 26.81 13.38
C ALA A 203 -2.11 27.19 14.80
N SER A 204 -0.98 27.88 14.89
CA SER A 204 -0.47 28.36 16.16
C SER A 204 -1.65 29.05 16.83
N GLU A 205 -2.06 28.52 17.97
CA GLU A 205 -2.92 29.21 18.91
C GLU A 205 -2.15 30.45 19.34
N ASP A 206 -2.28 31.52 18.55
CA ASP A 206 -1.93 32.91 18.86
C ASP A 206 -2.15 33.74 17.58
N GLY A 207 -3.29 34.43 17.48
CA GLY A 207 -3.52 35.37 16.37
C GLY A 207 -4.97 35.74 16.09
N GLU A 208 -5.53 36.57 16.96
CA GLU A 208 -6.55 37.62 16.72
C GLU A 208 -7.87 37.31 15.99
N ALA A 209 -8.93 37.76 16.67
CA ALA A 209 -10.31 37.73 16.26
C ALA A 209 -10.54 38.28 14.83
N SER A 210 -11.06 37.41 13.96
CA SER A 210 -11.83 37.81 12.80
C SER A 210 -13.27 37.34 13.03
N GLN A 211 -14.17 38.30 13.26
CA GLN A 211 -15.61 38.07 13.27
C GLN A 211 -16.04 37.65 11.87
N GLY A 212 -16.29 36.35 11.70
CA GLY A 212 -17.02 35.78 10.58
C GLY A 212 -17.79 34.59 11.14
N GLU A 213 -19.12 34.64 11.04
CA GLU A 213 -20.06 33.65 11.58
C GLU A 213 -19.78 32.28 10.95
N GLY A 214 -18.93 31.50 11.61
CA GLY A 214 -18.56 30.14 11.23
C GLY A 214 -19.36 29.15 12.06
N GLU A 215 -19.95 28.15 11.40
CA GLU A 215 -20.35 26.92 12.07
C GLU A 215 -19.09 26.29 12.65
N GLU A 216 -18.96 26.38 13.97
CA GLU A 216 -17.88 25.83 14.75
C GLU A 216 -17.91 24.31 14.59
N MET A 217 -16.94 23.76 13.85
CA MET A 217 -16.85 22.32 13.66
C MET A 217 -16.59 21.69 15.04
N PRO A 218 -17.51 20.88 15.58
CA PRO A 218 -17.40 20.39 16.95
C PRO A 218 -16.10 19.61 17.11
N LYS A 219 -15.38 19.81 18.22
CA LYS A 219 -14.15 19.09 18.57
C LYS A 219 -14.40 18.21 19.80
N GLY A 220 -13.72 17.06 19.85
CA GLY A 220 -13.74 16.18 21.02
C GLY A 220 -15.13 15.63 21.36
N ASP A 221 -15.57 15.81 22.61
CA ASP A 221 -16.81 15.25 23.12
C ASP A 221 -18.08 15.76 22.41
N GLU A 222 -17.97 16.89 21.73
CA GLU A 222 -19.06 17.47 20.97
C GLU A 222 -19.39 16.66 19.70
N LEU A 223 -18.44 15.89 19.16
CA LEU A 223 -18.74 14.94 18.08
C LEU A 223 -19.75 13.89 18.52
N TYR A 224 -19.69 13.42 19.78
CA TYR A 224 -20.61 12.39 20.27
C TYR A 224 -22.05 12.88 20.32
N LYS A 225 -22.27 14.18 20.52
CA LYS A 225 -23.61 14.79 20.56
C LYS A 225 -24.32 14.72 19.21
N HIS A 226 -23.56 14.64 18.12
CA HIS A 226 -24.07 14.61 16.75
C HIS A 226 -23.92 13.24 16.08
N THR A 227 -23.28 12.27 16.74
CA THR A 227 -23.23 10.89 16.25
C THR A 227 -24.65 10.35 16.17
N PRO A 228 -25.13 9.92 14.98
CA PRO A 228 -26.46 9.36 14.85
C PRO A 228 -26.57 8.10 15.71
N CYS A 229 -27.41 8.18 16.73
CA CYS A 229 -27.77 7.04 17.57
C CYS A 229 -28.92 6.27 16.93
N LEU A 230 -28.98 4.97 17.20
CA LEU A 230 -30.15 4.17 16.87
C LEU A 230 -31.35 4.68 17.69
N PRO A 231 -32.54 4.86 17.10
CA PRO A 231 -33.72 5.26 17.85
C PRO A 231 -34.08 4.23 18.93
N ASP A 232 -34.59 4.71 20.07
CA ASP A 232 -34.93 3.90 21.24
C ASP A 232 -35.88 2.73 20.92
N SER A 233 -36.77 2.93 19.93
CA SER A 233 -37.71 1.92 19.43
C SER A 233 -37.04 0.64 18.90
N ILE A 234 -35.77 0.70 18.52
CA ILE A 234 -35.02 -0.49 18.06
C ILE A 234 -34.67 -1.39 19.25
N PHE A 235 -34.36 -0.80 20.40
CA PHE A 235 -33.99 -1.57 21.59
C PHE A 235 -35.18 -2.29 22.23
N GLU A 236 -36.40 -1.77 22.06
CA GLU A 236 -37.64 -2.43 22.50
C GLU A 236 -37.91 -3.76 21.78
N ASN A 237 -37.40 -3.89 20.56
CA ASN A 237 -37.59 -5.09 19.75
C ASN A 237 -36.48 -6.12 19.96
N LEU A 238 -35.41 -5.79 20.68
CA LEU A 238 -34.31 -6.72 20.92
C LEU A 238 -34.80 -7.93 21.73
N PRO A 239 -34.35 -9.15 21.36
CA PRO A 239 -34.69 -10.33 22.13
C PRO A 239 -34.16 -10.20 23.57
N PRO A 240 -34.90 -10.71 24.57
CA PRO A 240 -34.44 -10.67 25.96
C PRO A 240 -33.11 -11.42 26.07
N LEU A 241 -32.12 -10.75 26.66
CA LEU A 241 -30.90 -11.42 27.11
C LEU A 241 -31.29 -12.33 28.27
N PHE A 242 -30.91 -13.61 28.17
CA PHE A 242 -31.27 -14.68 29.10
C PHE A 242 -31.09 -14.32 30.58
#